data_AF-A0A7C9EZQ5-F1
#
_entry.id   AF-A0A7C9EZQ5-F1
#
_cell.length_a   1.000
_cell.length_b   1.000
_cell.length_c   1.000
_cell.angle_alpha   90.00
_cell.angle_beta   90.00
_cell.angle_gamma   90.00
#
_symmetry.space_group_name_H-M   'P 1'
#
loop_
_entity.id
_entity.type
_entity.pdbx_description
1 polymer ?
#
loop_
_entity_poly.entity_id
_entity_poly.type
_entity_poly.pdbx_seq_one_letter_code
_entity_poly.pdbx_strand_id
1 'polypeptide(L)'
;RLVSEGLVGQLPARKAAGVILQMIKEGKIAGRGVLIAGHPGTGKTAIAMGLAKSLGHETPFAMLSGSEIFSLEMSKTEALMQAFRRAIGVRIKEEAEVIEGEVVEIQIDRPAVAGG
;
A
#
# COMPACT_ATOMS: atom_id res chain seq x y z
N ARG A 1 3.81 -21.02 12.29
CA ARG A 1 2.67 -20.37 12.99
C ARG A 1 1.71 -19.85 11.92
N LEU A 2 0.41 -20.17 11.97
CA LEU A 2 -0.61 -19.85 10.93
C LEU A 2 -1.04 -18.36 10.86
N VAL A 3 -0.39 -17.50 11.63
CA VAL A 3 -0.69 -16.06 11.71
C VAL A 3 0.22 -15.35 10.71
N SER A 4 -0.33 -14.87 9.59
CA SER A 4 0.40 -13.99 8.68
C SER A 4 0.06 -12.55 9.03
N GLU A 5 0.95 -11.83 9.71
CA GLU A 5 0.89 -10.36 9.85
C GLU A 5 -0.52 -9.77 10.17
N GLY A 6 -1.31 -10.46 11.00
CA GLY A 6 -2.67 -10.03 11.37
C GLY A 6 -3.82 -10.52 10.47
N LEU A 7 -3.56 -11.23 9.36
CA LEU A 7 -4.58 -11.89 8.54
C LEU A 7 -4.94 -13.28 9.10
N VAL A 8 -6.24 -13.55 9.20
CA VAL A 8 -6.82 -14.82 9.67
C VAL A 8 -7.80 -15.36 8.62
N GLY A 9 -7.85 -16.68 8.44
CA GLY A 9 -8.72 -17.32 7.45
C GLY A 9 -8.26 -17.10 6.01
N GLN A 10 -9.20 -17.13 5.06
CA GLN A 10 -8.98 -16.92 3.61
C GLN A 10 -7.78 -17.68 3.02
N LEU A 11 -7.65 -18.96 3.35
CA LEU A 11 -6.49 -19.78 2.95
C LEU A 11 -6.27 -19.82 1.42
N PRO A 12 -7.29 -20.01 0.56
CA PRO A 12 -7.08 -20.03 -0.89
C PRO A 12 -6.58 -18.68 -1.41
N ALA A 13 -7.18 -17.58 -0.95
CA ALA A 13 -6.82 -16.24 -1.40
C ALA A 13 -5.43 -15.82 -0.90
N ARG A 14 -5.06 -16.17 0.34
CA ARG A 14 -3.70 -15.95 0.87
C ARG A 14 -2.66 -16.78 0.13
N LYS A 15 -2.97 -18.03 -0.23
CA LYS A 15 -2.08 -18.87 -1.04
C LYS A 15 -1.87 -18.27 -2.43
N ALA A 16 -2.94 -17.80 -3.08
CA ALA A 16 -2.84 -17.11 -4.38
C ALA A 16 -2.04 -15.80 -4.29
N ALA A 17 -2.27 -14.99 -3.24
CA ALA A 17 -1.48 -13.80 -2.96
C ALA A 17 0.02 -14.12 -2.76
N GLY A 18 0.34 -15.25 -2.13
CA GLY A 18 1.72 -15.73 -1.99
C GLY A 18 2.38 -16.05 -3.34
N VAL A 19 1.64 -16.62 -4.30
CA VAL A 19 2.15 -16.85 -5.66
C VAL A 19 2.39 -15.52 -6.38
N ILE A 20 1.47 -14.56 -6.25
CA ILE A 20 1.64 -13.21 -6.81
C ILE A 20 2.89 -12.54 -6.22
N LEU A 21 3.07 -12.61 -4.90
CA LEU A 21 4.24 -12.07 -4.20
C LEU A 21 5.55 -12.63 -4.78
N GLN A 22 5.63 -13.94 -4.99
CA GLN A 22 6.80 -14.57 -5.58
C GLN A 22 7.03 -14.12 -7.02
N MET A 23 5.97 -14.06 -7.84
CA MET A 23 6.09 -13.57 -9.22
C MET A 23 6.62 -12.14 -9.30
N ILE A 24 6.19 -11.25 -8.38
CA ILE A 24 6.70 -9.88 -8.30
C ILE A 24 8.19 -9.88 -7.92
N LYS A 25 8.58 -10.64 -6.90
CA LYS A 25 9.97 -10.72 -6.43
C LYS A 25 10.93 -11.30 -7.46
N GLU A 26 10.47 -12.27 -8.25
CA GLU A 26 11.24 -12.87 -9.34
C GLU A 26 11.34 -11.95 -10.58
N GLY A 27 10.62 -10.82 -10.60
CA GLY A 27 10.61 -9.90 -11.75
C GLY A 27 9.97 -10.49 -13.01
N LYS A 28 9.28 -11.63 -12.91
CA LYS A 28 8.67 -12.34 -14.05
C LYS A 28 7.37 -11.69 -14.54
N ILE A 29 6.85 -10.70 -13.81
CA ILE A 29 5.63 -9.98 -14.16
C ILE A 29 5.87 -8.48 -14.18
N ALA A 30 5.62 -7.85 -15.33
CA ALA A 30 5.45 -6.41 -15.48
C ALA A 30 4.18 -6.18 -16.32
N GLY A 31 3.42 -5.13 -15.99
CA GLY A 31 2.21 -4.75 -16.75
C GLY A 31 1.02 -5.71 -16.64
N ARG A 32 0.95 -6.55 -15.60
CA ARG A 32 -0.19 -7.46 -15.36
C ARG A 32 -1.12 -6.90 -14.29
N GLY A 33 -2.43 -6.92 -14.57
CA GLY A 33 -3.47 -6.62 -13.59
C GLY A 33 -3.92 -7.87 -12.84
N VAL A 34 -4.16 -7.74 -11.53
CA VAL A 34 -4.78 -8.79 -10.69
C VAL A 34 -6.11 -8.26 -10.17
N LEU A 35 -7.18 -9.04 -10.34
CA LEU A 35 -8.49 -8.74 -9.81
C LEU A 35 -8.82 -9.64 -8.61
N ILE A 36 -9.13 -9.03 -7.46
CA ILE A 36 -9.63 -9.75 -6.28
C ILE A 36 -11.14 -9.51 -6.17
N ALA A 37 -11.93 -10.54 -6.44
CA ALA A 37 -13.39 -10.48 -6.39
C ALA A 37 -13.97 -11.30 -5.24
N GLY A 38 -15.16 -10.92 -4.76
CA GLY A 38 -15.88 -11.61 -3.69
C GLY A 38 -16.86 -10.69 -2.96
N HIS A 39 -17.70 -11.28 -2.11
CA HIS A 39 -18.71 -10.54 -1.33
C HIS A 39 -18.12 -9.42 -0.45
N PRO A 40 -18.90 -8.39 -0.08
CA PRO A 40 -18.48 -7.39 0.90
C PRO A 40 -18.02 -8.05 2.21
N GLY A 41 -17.05 -7.45 2.91
CA GLY A 41 -16.54 -7.96 4.20
C GLY A 41 -15.61 -9.17 4.14
N THR A 42 -15.32 -9.75 2.97
CA THR A 42 -14.47 -10.95 2.86
C THR A 42 -12.96 -10.71 2.91
N GLY A 43 -12.52 -9.48 3.18
CA GLY A 43 -11.09 -9.15 3.37
C GLY A 43 -10.29 -8.83 2.11
N LYS A 44 -10.94 -8.48 0.99
CA LYS A 44 -10.27 -8.14 -0.28
C LYS A 44 -9.20 -7.05 -0.12
N THR A 45 -9.55 -5.93 0.50
CA THR A 45 -8.63 -4.81 0.77
C THR A 45 -7.53 -5.23 1.75
N ALA A 46 -7.85 -6.03 2.76
CA ALA A 46 -6.87 -6.53 3.73
C ALA A 46 -5.81 -7.43 3.06
N ILE A 47 -6.21 -8.28 2.10
CA ILE A 47 -5.28 -9.10 1.33
C ILE A 47 -4.37 -8.23 0.46
N ALA A 48 -4.91 -7.21 -0.21
CA ALA A 48 -4.10 -6.28 -1.02
C ALA A 48 -3.07 -5.50 -0.16
N MET A 49 -3.49 -5.01 1.01
CA MET A 49 -2.59 -4.35 1.96
C MET A 49 -1.53 -5.32 2.53
N GLY A 50 -1.91 -6.56 2.83
CA GLY A 50 -0.97 -7.58 3.28
C GLY A 50 0.07 -7.92 2.22
N LEU A 51 -0.34 -8.07 0.96
CA LEU A 51 0.58 -8.27 -0.16
C LEU A 51 1.59 -7.12 -0.27
N ALA A 52 1.13 -5.88 -0.18
CA ALA A 52 1.99 -4.70 -0.24
C ALA A 52 3.01 -4.66 0.91
N LYS A 53 2.57 -4.93 2.15
CA LYS A 53 3.48 -5.04 3.30
C LYS A 53 4.53 -6.14 3.12
N SER A 54 4.13 -7.28 2.57
CA SER A 54 5.03 -8.43 2.33
C SER A 54 6.04 -8.22 1.19
N LEU A 55 5.83 -7.24 0.32
CA LEU A 55 6.82 -6.82 -0.69
C LEU A 55 7.97 -6.02 -0.06
N GLY A 56 7.69 -5.33 1.05
CA GLY A 56 8.67 -4.62 1.87
C GLY A 56 8.13 -3.25 2.29
N HIS A 57 8.58 -2.76 3.45
CA HIS A 57 8.20 -1.44 3.97
C HIS A 57 8.50 -0.28 3.01
N GLU A 58 9.45 -0.47 2.11
CA GLU A 58 9.88 0.51 1.11
C GLU A 58 9.12 0.41 -0.22
N THR A 59 8.21 -0.57 -0.37
CA THR A 59 7.40 -0.67 -1.59
C THR A 59 6.20 0.26 -1.48
N PRO A 60 6.04 1.25 -2.38
CA PRO A 60 4.91 2.17 -2.33
C PRO A 60 3.60 1.44 -2.60
N PHE A 61 2.62 1.61 -1.71
CA PHE A 61 1.24 1.17 -1.92
C PHE A 61 0.36 2.38 -2.18
N ALA A 62 -0.08 2.54 -3.43
CA ALA A 62 -1.03 3.59 -3.80
C ALA A 62 -2.45 3.03 -3.81
N MET A 63 -3.24 3.37 -2.78
CA MET A 63 -4.69 3.14 -2.81
C MET A 63 -5.34 4.24 -3.66
N LEU A 64 -6.21 3.84 -4.60
CA LEU A 64 -6.97 4.76 -5.44
C LEU A 64 -8.44 4.31 -5.44
N SER A 65 -9.35 5.21 -5.08
CA SER A 65 -10.77 5.00 -5.29
C SER A 65 -11.17 5.43 -6.70
N GLY A 66 -12.06 4.69 -7.35
CA GLY A 66 -12.54 5.03 -8.69
C GLY A 66 -13.19 6.42 -8.76
N SER A 67 -13.81 6.87 -7.66
CA SER A 67 -14.38 8.22 -7.55
C SER A 67 -13.34 9.33 -7.60
N GLU A 68 -12.11 9.07 -7.14
CA GLU A 68 -11.01 10.06 -7.11
C GLU A 68 -10.47 10.37 -8.52
N ILE A 69 -10.77 9.53 -9.51
CA ILE A 69 -10.37 9.74 -10.91
C ILE A 69 -11.23 10.83 -11.58
N PHE A 70 -12.44 11.06 -11.07
CA PHE A 70 -13.36 12.06 -11.62
C PHE A 70 -13.11 13.40 -10.93
N SER A 71 -12.41 14.31 -11.62
CA SER A 71 -12.17 15.67 -11.17
C SER A 71 -12.62 16.68 -12.24
N LEU A 72 -13.07 17.86 -11.79
CA LEU A 72 -13.34 19.00 -12.67
C LEU A 72 -12.05 19.75 -13.04
N GLU A 73 -11.02 19.64 -12.20
CA GLU A 73 -9.76 20.39 -12.33
C GLU A 73 -8.72 19.63 -13.17
N MET A 74 -8.86 18.30 -13.27
CA MET A 74 -7.87 17.43 -13.90
C MET A 74 -8.54 16.39 -14.79
N SER A 75 -7.91 16.11 -15.94
CA SER A 75 -8.38 15.06 -16.85
C SER A 75 -8.27 13.67 -16.19
N LYS A 76 -9.23 12.79 -16.53
CA LYS A 76 -9.24 11.39 -16.06
C LYS A 76 -7.93 10.65 -16.36
N THR A 77 -7.33 10.92 -17.52
CA THR A 77 -6.06 10.33 -17.93
C THR A 77 -4.91 10.78 -17.05
N GLU A 78 -4.82 12.08 -16.73
CA GLU A 78 -3.76 12.58 -15.86
C GLU A 78 -3.94 12.09 -14.42
N ALA A 79 -5.18 12.03 -13.92
CA ALA A 79 -5.48 11.45 -12.60
C ALA A 79 -4.97 10.00 -12.49
N LEU A 80 -5.23 9.19 -13.53
CA LEU A 80 -4.76 7.80 -13.58
C LEU A 80 -3.23 7.71 -13.72
N MET A 81 -2.62 8.55 -14.56
CA MET A 81 -1.17 8.59 -14.72
C MET A 81 -0.46 8.99 -13.42
N GLN A 82 -1.00 9.95 -12.66
CA GLN A 82 -0.47 10.31 -11.36
C GLN A 82 -0.53 9.15 -10.36
N ALA A 83 -1.64 8.39 -10.35
CA ALA A 83 -1.75 7.21 -9.51
C ALA A 83 -0.68 6.16 -9.86
N PHE A 84 -0.41 5.92 -11.14
CA PHE A 84 0.67 5.04 -11.57
C PHE A 84 2.05 5.56 -11.17
N ARG A 85 2.34 6.86 -11.35
CA ARG A 85 3.62 7.46 -10.94
C ARG A 85 3.85 7.34 -9.43
N ARG A 86 2.81 7.54 -8.61
CA ARG A 86 2.87 7.36 -7.14
C ARG A 86 3.19 5.93 -6.72
N ALA A 87 2.83 4.94 -7.53
CA ALA A 87 3.10 3.53 -7.27
C ALA A 87 4.51 3.09 -7.71
N ILE A 88 5.31 3.96 -8.31
CA ILE A 88 6.68 3.67 -8.76
C ILE A 88 7.66 4.37 -7.82
N GLY A 89 8.39 3.58 -7.04
CA GLY A 89 9.42 4.09 -6.13
C GLY A 89 10.80 4.10 -6.79
N VAL A 90 11.54 5.20 -6.63
CA VAL A 90 12.95 5.31 -6.99
C VAL A 90 13.75 5.38 -5.70
N ARG A 91 14.73 4.48 -5.52
CA ARG A 91 15.59 4.46 -4.33
C ARG A 91 16.90 5.18 -4.62
N ILE A 92 17.16 6.24 -3.87
CA ILE A 92 18.43 6.97 -3.88
C ILE A 92 19.08 6.72 -2.51
N LYS A 93 20.36 6.35 -2.50
CA LYS A 93 21.13 6.16 -1.26
C LYS A 93 21.88 7.45 -0.96
N GLU A 94 21.80 7.91 0.27
CA GLU A 94 22.51 9.08 0.79
C GLU A 94 22.98 8.77 2.21
N GLU A 95 24.08 9.40 2.63
CA GLU A 95 24.59 9.33 4.00
C GLU A 95 23.94 10.43 4.82
N ALA A 96 23.35 10.07 5.97
CA ALA A 96 22.72 11.02 6.88
C ALA A 96 23.08 10.67 8.33
N GLU A 97 23.27 11.69 9.15
CA GLU A 97 23.45 11.50 10.59
C GLU A 97 22.11 11.18 11.26
N VAL A 98 22.07 10.10 12.05
CA VAL A 98 20.88 9.63 12.75
C VAL A 98 21.08 9.78 14.26
N ILE A 99 20.08 10.29 14.97
CA ILE A 99 20.08 10.37 16.43
C ILE A 99 19.36 9.13 16.98
N GLU A 100 20.02 8.40 17.87
CA GLU A 100 19.48 7.22 18.56
C GLU A 100 19.36 7.50 20.06
N GLY A 101 18.26 7.07 20.68
CA GLY A 101 18.01 7.27 22.11
C GLY A 101 16.71 6.64 22.60
N GLU A 102 16.54 6.56 23.91
CA GLU A 102 15.30 6.08 24.55
C GLU A 102 14.24 7.19 24.57
N VAL A 103 13.01 6.84 24.17
CA VAL A 103 11.88 7.76 24.27
C VAL A 103 11.37 7.75 25.70
N VAL A 104 11.59 8.84 26.43
CA VAL A 104 11.10 9.01 27.81
C VAL A 104 9.65 9.52 27.84
N GLU A 105 9.32 10.46 26.96
CA GLU A 105 8.00 11.07 26.89
C GLU A 105 7.69 11.56 25.47
N ILE A 106 6.43 11.42 25.02
CA ILE A 106 5.93 12.00 23.78
C ILE A 106 4.72 12.89 24.13
N GLN A 107 4.85 14.20 23.94
CA GLN A 107 3.74 15.15 24.02
C GLN A 107 3.36 15.60 22.61
N ILE A 108 2.06 15.55 22.28
CA ILE A 108 1.53 15.96 20.97
C ILE A 108 0.49 17.05 21.20
N ASP A 109 0.88 18.30 20.96
CA ASP A 109 -0.04 19.43 20.98
C ASP A 109 -0.74 19.57 19.63
N ARG A 110 -2.05 19.32 19.61
CA ARG A 110 -2.89 19.70 18.46
C ARG A 110 -3.51 21.06 18.73
N PRO A 111 -3.12 22.13 18.01
CA PRO A 111 -3.88 23.36 18.07
C PRO A 111 -5.31 23.08 17.60
N ALA A 112 -6.30 23.53 18.37
CA ALA A 112 -7.68 23.49 17.94
C ALA A 112 -7.77 24.30 16.64
N VAL A 113 -8.14 23.62 15.54
CA VAL A 113 -8.47 24.30 14.29
C VAL A 113 -9.67 25.18 14.61
N ALA A 114 -9.48 26.49 14.60
CA ALA A 114 -10.57 27.45 14.74
C ALA A 114 -11.54 27.18 13.60
N GLY A 115 -12.73 26.69 13.94
CA GLY A 115 -13.83 26.55 12.99
C GLY A 115 -14.20 27.91 12.43
N GLY A 116 -14.19 28.01 11.10
CA GLY A 116 -14.86 29.02 10.31
C GLY A 116 -15.81 28.34 9.35
#